data_AF-A0A645AAB4-F1
#
_entry.id   AF-A0A645AAB4-F1
#
_cell.length_a   1.000
_cell.length_b   1.000
_cell.length_c   1.000
_cell.angle_alpha   90.00
_cell.angle_beta   90.00
_cell.angle_gamma   90.00
#
_symmetry.space_group_name_H-M   'P 1'
#
loop_
_entity.id
_entity.type
_entity.pdbx_description
1 polymer ?
#
loop_
_entity_poly.entity_id
_entity_poly.type
_entity_poly.pdbx_seq_one_letter_code
_entity_poly.pdbx_strand_id
1 'polypeptide(L)'
;MWVHFLLSYDAPLNEGSVFLQGAFTEWGFDEKYKLNYDYKLKGYADSLLLKQGYYNYQYVYLKDGEKTADASFIEGRHSEADNDYTVYVYYREPGELYDRLIGVQTVNSRKGMR
;
A
#
# COMPACT_ATOMS: atom_id res chain seq x y z
N MET A 1 -13.98 -1.30 -16.66
CA MET A 1 -14.65 -2.58 -16.37
C MET A 1 -14.75 -2.72 -14.87
N TRP A 2 -15.83 -3.34 -14.39
CA TRP A 2 -15.91 -3.71 -12.98
C TRP A 2 -14.97 -4.87 -12.71
N VAL A 3 -14.14 -4.73 -11.68
CA VAL A 3 -13.23 -5.75 -11.19
C VAL A 3 -13.65 -6.07 -9.76
N HIS A 4 -13.87 -7.34 -9.47
CA HIS A 4 -14.27 -7.83 -8.16
C HIS A 4 -13.03 -8.32 -7.42
N PHE A 5 -12.78 -7.76 -6.24
CA PHE A 5 -11.69 -8.15 -5.36
C PHE A 5 -12.25 -8.98 -4.21
N LEU A 6 -11.52 -10.03 -3.83
CA LEU A 6 -11.84 -10.87 -2.68
C LEU A 6 -10.54 -11.26 -1.96
N LEU A 7 -10.45 -10.90 -0.69
CA LEU A 7 -9.47 -11.43 0.25
C LEU A 7 -10.18 -12.44 1.15
N SER A 8 -9.93 -13.73 0.94
CA SER A 8 -10.45 -14.79 1.82
C SER A 8 -9.89 -14.64 3.23
N TYR A 9 -10.78 -14.63 4.22
CA TYR A 9 -10.43 -14.43 5.62
C TYR A 9 -11.56 -15.01 6.50
N ASP A 10 -11.27 -15.96 7.38
CA ASP A 10 -12.30 -16.79 8.02
C ASP A 10 -13.21 -16.04 9.02
N ALA A 11 -12.70 -14.99 9.66
CA ALA A 11 -13.42 -14.21 10.65
C ALA A 11 -13.06 -12.73 10.53
N PRO A 12 -14.02 -11.79 10.67
CA PRO A 12 -13.73 -10.38 10.55
C PRO A 12 -12.72 -9.89 11.59
N LEU A 13 -11.88 -8.95 11.19
CA LEU A 13 -11.01 -8.17 12.08
C LEU A 13 -11.85 -7.18 12.89
N ASN A 14 -11.59 -7.10 14.19
CA ASN A 14 -12.42 -6.35 15.14
C ASN A 14 -11.94 -4.89 15.39
N GLU A 15 -10.69 -4.55 15.05
CA GLU A 15 -10.05 -3.28 15.46
C GLU A 15 -9.39 -2.53 14.29
N GLY A 16 -10.06 -2.51 13.14
CA GLY A 16 -9.53 -1.83 11.97
C GLY A 16 -10.27 -2.15 10.69
N SER A 17 -9.77 -1.58 9.60
CA SER A 17 -10.35 -1.68 8.27
C SER A 17 -9.32 -2.21 7.27
N VAL A 18 -9.79 -3.00 6.31
CA VAL A 18 -8.97 -3.50 5.19
C VAL A 18 -9.22 -2.65 3.97
N PHE A 19 -8.15 -2.22 3.30
CA PHE A 19 -8.22 -1.44 2.07
C PHE A 19 -7.45 -2.13 0.95
N LEU A 20 -7.91 -1.88 -0.27
CA LEU A 20 -7.11 -2.12 -1.47
C LEU A 20 -6.17 -0.93 -1.69
N GLN A 21 -4.88 -1.20 -1.90
CA GLN A 21 -3.88 -0.16 -2.13
C GLN A 21 -3.04 -0.48 -3.37
N GLY A 22 -2.66 0.56 -4.12
CA GLY A 22 -1.70 0.46 -5.21
C GLY A 22 -1.46 1.83 -5.85
N ALA A 23 -0.75 1.86 -6.97
CA ALA A 23 -0.50 3.13 -7.67
C ALA A 23 -1.80 3.87 -8.09
N PHE A 24 -2.87 3.12 -8.41
CA PHE A 24 -4.17 3.69 -8.76
C PHE A 24 -4.94 4.29 -7.58
N THR A 25 -4.53 3.97 -6.35
CA THR A 25 -5.03 4.61 -5.13
C THR A 25 -4.11 5.74 -4.65
N GLU A 26 -3.09 6.08 -5.44
CA GLU A 26 -2.00 6.99 -5.04
C GLU A 26 -1.33 6.55 -3.73
N TRP A 27 -1.30 5.23 -3.47
CA TRP A 27 -0.84 4.64 -2.22
C TRP A 27 -1.62 5.11 -0.97
N GLY A 28 -2.82 5.68 -1.15
CA GLY A 28 -3.74 6.05 -0.07
C GLY A 28 -4.69 4.92 0.34
N PHE A 29 -5.54 5.22 1.32
CA PHE A 29 -6.55 4.33 1.91
C PHE A 29 -7.90 5.05 2.05
N ASP A 30 -8.32 5.76 1.01
CA ASP A 30 -9.64 6.41 0.96
C ASP A 30 -10.77 5.39 1.16
N GLU A 31 -11.88 5.81 1.75
CA GLU A 31 -13.07 4.96 1.99
C GLU A 31 -13.61 4.28 0.73
N LYS A 32 -13.41 4.87 -0.47
CA LYS A 32 -13.79 4.26 -1.76
C LYS A 32 -13.01 2.98 -2.11
N TYR A 33 -11.92 2.69 -1.39
CA TYR A 33 -11.10 1.49 -1.58
C TYR A 33 -11.18 0.55 -0.36
N LYS A 34 -12.07 0.84 0.59
CA LYS A 34 -12.30 0.00 1.76
C LYS A 34 -13.05 -1.27 1.36
N LEU A 35 -12.55 -2.41 1.79
CA LEU A 35 -13.22 -3.69 1.58
C LEU A 35 -14.17 -4.00 2.74
N ASN A 36 -15.30 -4.62 2.41
CA ASN A 36 -16.30 -4.99 3.40
C ASN A 36 -16.27 -6.49 3.63
N TYR A 37 -16.38 -6.93 4.89
CA TYR A 37 -16.42 -8.35 5.20
C TYR A 37 -17.78 -8.94 4.80
N ASP A 38 -17.75 -9.93 3.91
CA ASP A 38 -18.91 -10.73 3.53
C ASP A 38 -18.87 -12.08 4.24
N TYR A 39 -19.82 -12.29 5.17
CA TYR A 39 -19.93 -13.53 5.95
C TYR A 39 -20.27 -14.77 5.11
N LYS A 40 -20.90 -14.62 3.95
CA LYS A 40 -21.19 -15.74 3.05
C LYS A 40 -19.94 -16.16 2.29
N LEU A 41 -19.14 -15.19 1.86
CA LEU A 41 -17.89 -15.43 1.15
C LEU A 41 -16.73 -15.77 2.09
N LYS A 42 -16.87 -15.50 3.40
CA LYS A 42 -15.79 -15.57 4.40
C LYS A 42 -14.56 -14.79 3.91
N GLY A 43 -14.75 -13.51 3.69
CA GLY A 43 -13.69 -12.66 3.20
C GLY A 43 -14.09 -11.21 3.02
N TYR A 44 -13.08 -10.37 2.82
CA TYR A 44 -13.23 -8.96 2.50
C TYR A 44 -13.39 -8.79 0.99
N ALA A 45 -14.49 -8.19 0.57
CA ALA A 45 -14.82 -8.03 -0.83
C ALA A 45 -15.25 -6.60 -1.15
N ASP A 46 -14.92 -6.16 -2.36
CA ASP A 46 -15.51 -4.99 -2.99
C ASP A 46 -15.30 -5.05 -4.52
N SER A 47 -15.99 -4.16 -5.23
CA SER A 47 -15.90 -4.04 -6.68
C SER A 47 -15.49 -2.63 -7.06
N LEU A 48 -14.45 -2.51 -7.90
CA LEU A 48 -13.99 -1.21 -8.38
C LEU A 48 -14.11 -1.11 -9.89
N LEU A 49 -14.47 0.09 -10.36
CA LEU A 49 -14.43 0.41 -11.77
C LEU A 49 -13.02 0.82 -12.17
N LEU A 50 -12.32 -0.06 -12.89
CA LEU A 50 -10.96 0.17 -13.36
C LEU A 50 -10.90 0.31 -14.88
N LYS A 51 -9.96 1.13 -15.36
CA LYS A 51 -9.61 1.15 -16.79
C LYS A 51 -8.95 -0.19 -17.15
N GLN A 52 -9.05 -0.60 -18.41
CA GLN A 52 -8.33 -1.78 -18.89
C GLN A 52 -6.80 -1.53 -18.82
N GLY A 53 -6.06 -2.47 -18.25
CA GLY A 53 -4.61 -2.38 -18.09
C GLY A 53 -4.07 -3.34 -17.04
N TYR A 54 -2.78 -3.26 -16.78
CA TYR A 54 -2.09 -4.02 -15.73
C TYR A 54 -2.02 -3.19 -14.45
N TYR A 55 -2.40 -3.80 -13.33
CA TYR A 55 -2.39 -3.19 -12.01
C TYR A 55 -1.72 -4.12 -11.01
N ASN A 56 -0.75 -3.59 -10.27
CA ASN A 56 -0.28 -4.18 -9.03
C ASN A 56 -1.09 -3.58 -7.88
N TYR A 57 -1.45 -4.41 -6.92
CA TYR A 57 -2.20 -4.01 -5.74
C TYR A 57 -1.75 -4.87 -4.55
N GLN A 58 -2.09 -4.40 -3.36
CA GLN A 58 -1.92 -5.13 -2.11
C GLN A 58 -3.10 -4.83 -1.18
N TYR A 59 -3.33 -5.71 -0.20
CA TYR A 59 -4.25 -5.49 0.90
C TYR A 59 -3.51 -4.85 2.06
N VAL A 60 -4.06 -3.75 2.59
CA VAL A 60 -3.48 -3.08 3.76
C VAL A 60 -4.49 -3.01 4.89
N TYR A 61 -3.99 -3.16 6.12
CA TYR A 61 -4.78 -3.04 7.33
C TYR A 61 -4.53 -1.69 8.00
N LEU A 62 -5.60 -0.93 8.24
CA LEU A 62 -5.54 0.29 9.03
C LEU A 62 -6.18 0.01 10.39
N LYS A 63 -5.36 0.00 11.44
CA LYS A 63 -5.85 -0.12 12.82
C LYS A 63 -6.59 1.15 13.24
N ASP A 64 -7.65 0.99 14.01
CA ASP A 64 -8.42 2.13 14.51
C ASP A 64 -7.53 3.12 15.30
N GLY A 65 -7.62 4.41 14.93
CA GLY A 65 -6.83 5.48 15.54
C GLY A 65 -5.42 5.67 14.95
N GLU A 66 -4.95 4.78 14.08
CA GLU A 66 -3.70 4.95 13.36
C GLU A 66 -3.86 5.82 12.11
N LYS A 67 -2.74 6.39 11.65
CA LYS A 67 -2.67 7.25 10.46
C LYS A 67 -1.95 6.59 9.28
N THR A 68 -1.45 5.38 9.48
CA THR A 68 -0.65 4.64 8.50
C THR A 68 -1.21 3.23 8.42
N ALA A 69 -1.45 2.75 7.21
CA ALA A 69 -1.87 1.37 6.99
C ALA A 69 -0.65 0.43 6.93
N ASP A 70 -0.81 -0.79 7.44
CA ASP A 70 0.20 -1.83 7.43
C ASP A 70 -0.14 -2.89 6.38
N ALA A 71 0.67 -2.98 5.31
CA ALA A 71 0.56 -4.03 4.31
C ALA A 71 1.01 -5.40 4.86
N SER A 72 1.96 -5.39 5.80
CA SER A 72 2.60 -6.62 6.29
C SER A 72 1.71 -7.46 7.20
N PHE A 73 0.62 -6.89 7.72
CA PHE A 73 -0.37 -7.63 8.48
C PHE A 73 -1.06 -8.71 7.62
N ILE A 74 -1.30 -8.44 6.33
CA ILE A 74 -1.99 -9.35 5.41
C ILE A 74 -1.00 -9.99 4.44
N GLU A 75 -0.13 -9.18 3.82
CA GLU A 75 0.83 -9.63 2.79
C GLU A 75 2.10 -10.26 3.38
N GLY A 76 2.32 -10.12 4.69
CA GLY A 76 3.49 -10.63 5.38
C GLY A 76 4.76 -9.77 5.24
N ARG A 77 5.89 -10.31 5.72
CA ARG A 77 7.23 -9.71 5.60
C ARG A 77 8.19 -10.76 5.07
N HIS A 78 8.73 -10.52 3.89
CA HIS A 78 9.63 -11.44 3.21
C HIS A 78 10.93 -10.72 2.85
N SER A 79 12.06 -11.22 3.34
CA SER A 79 13.37 -10.59 3.10
C SER A 79 13.82 -10.69 1.64
N GLU A 80 13.30 -11.68 0.93
CA GLU A 80 13.56 -12.02 -0.46
C GLU A 80 12.72 -11.17 -1.44
N ALA A 81 11.77 -10.38 -0.91
CA ALA A 81 10.92 -9.52 -1.72
C ALA A 81 11.75 -8.47 -2.49
N ASP A 82 11.33 -8.24 -3.73
CA ASP A 82 11.99 -7.35 -4.68
C ASP A 82 11.44 -5.92 -4.51
N ASN A 83 12.06 -5.15 -3.61
CA ASN A 83 11.61 -3.82 -3.21
C ASN A 83 12.60 -2.75 -3.69
N ASP A 84 12.07 -1.71 -4.31
CA ASP A 84 12.81 -0.49 -4.65
C ASP A 84 12.72 0.54 -3.51
N TYR A 85 13.87 1.03 -3.05
CA TYR A 85 13.99 2.08 -2.05
C TYR A 85 14.58 3.31 -2.71
N THR A 86 13.87 4.44 -2.64
CA THR A 86 14.39 5.72 -3.17
C THR A 86 14.80 6.63 -2.01
N VAL A 87 16.08 7.01 -2.01
CA VAL A 87 16.69 7.93 -1.05
C VAL A 87 16.71 9.33 -1.65
N TYR A 88 16.16 10.29 -0.92
CA TYR A 88 16.17 11.71 -1.27
C TYR A 88 17.04 12.46 -0.27
N VAL A 89 18.06 13.17 -0.75
CA VAL A 89 18.98 13.96 0.07
C VAL A 89 18.63 15.43 -0.10
N TYR A 90 18.12 16.05 0.97
CA TYR A 90 17.79 17.46 1.01
C TYR A 90 18.86 18.24 1.78
N TYR A 91 19.13 19.46 1.33
CA TYR A 91 20.02 20.41 2.00
C TYR A 91 19.39 21.80 2.01
N ARG A 92 19.55 22.52 3.12
CA ARG A 92 19.08 23.90 3.28
C ARG A 92 20.23 24.73 3.85
N GLU A 93 20.72 25.69 3.07
CA GLU A 93 21.75 26.61 3.54
C GLU A 93 21.16 27.61 4.56
N PRO A 94 21.95 28.12 5.52
CA PRO A 94 21.50 29.17 6.42
C PRO A 94 21.02 30.40 5.64
N GLY A 95 19.76 30.81 5.86
CA GLY A 95 19.14 31.93 5.17
C GLY A 95 18.30 31.55 3.95
N GLU A 96 18.32 30.29 3.50
CA GLU A 96 17.39 29.80 2.48
C GLU A 96 15.98 29.57 3.04
N LEU A 97 14.98 29.80 2.19
CA LEU A 97 13.57 29.61 2.51
C LEU A 97 12.99 28.29 1.97
N TYR A 98 13.83 27.41 1.41
CA TYR A 98 13.40 26.16 0.78
C TYR A 98 14.43 25.04 0.98
N ASP A 99 13.99 23.79 0.88
CA ASP A 99 14.87 22.62 0.88
C ASP A 99 15.29 22.26 -0.54
N ARG A 100 16.60 22.24 -0.78
CA ARG A 100 17.16 21.81 -2.07
C ARG A 100 17.30 20.30 -2.09
N LEU A 101 16.72 19.65 -3.08
CA LEU A 101 17.00 18.25 -3.38
C LEU A 101 18.37 18.15 -4.06
N ILE A 102 19.40 17.77 -3.32
CA ILE A 102 20.79 17.72 -3.79
C ILE A 102 21.22 16.31 -4.23
N GLY A 103 20.39 15.30 -4.00
CA GLY A 103 20.64 13.94 -4.46
C GLY A 103 19.40 13.06 -4.44
N VAL A 104 19.29 12.17 -5.43
CA VAL A 104 18.26 11.13 -5.51
C VAL A 104 18.93 9.84 -5.94
N GLN A 105 18.67 8.74 -5.23
CA GLN A 105 19.15 7.43 -5.62
C GLN A 105 18.08 6.37 -5.33
N THR A 106 17.79 5.52 -6.31
CA THR A 106 16.98 4.32 -6.11
C THR A 106 17.88 3.10 -6.03
N VAL A 107 17.74 2.32 -4.97
CA VAL A 107 18.41 1.04 -4.75
C VAL A 107 17.39 -0.05 -4.57
N ASN A 108 17.71 -1.25 -5.04
CA ASN A 108 16.81 -2.39 -4.97
C ASN A 108 17.34 -3.41 -3.97
N SER A 109 16.46 -4.03 -3.16
CA SER A 109 16.83 -5.02 -2.13
C SER A 109 17.67 -6.18 -2.66
N ARG A 110 17.53 -6.53 -3.93
CA ARG A 110 18.25 -7.66 -4.55
C ARG A 110 19.48 -7.25 -5.34
N LYS A 111 19.60 -5.99 -5.77
CA LYS A 111 20.72 -5.54 -6.61
C LYS A 111 22.07 -5.48 -5.88
N GLY A 112 22.08 -5.48 -4.55
CA GLY A 112 23.32 -5.52 -3.74
C GLY A 112 23.92 -6.92 -3.54
N MET A 113 23.25 -7.99 -3.99
CA MET A 113 23.69 -9.39 -3.82
C MET A 113 24.37 -9.99 -5.07
N ARG A 114 25.03 -9.16 -5.88
CA ARG A 114 25.85 -9.61 -7.02
C ARG A 114 27.30 -9.17 -6.88
#